data_AF-W6ZFP3-F1
#
_entry.id   AF-W6ZFP3-F1
#
_cell.length_a   1.000
_cell.length_b   1.000
_cell.length_c   1.000
_cell.angle_alpha   90.00
_cell.angle_beta   90.00
_cell.angle_gamma   90.00
#
_symmetry.space_group_name_H-M   'P 1'
#
loop_
_entity.id
_entity.type
_entity.pdbx_description
1 polymer ?
#
loop_
_entity_poly.entity_id
_entity_poly.type
_entity_poly.pdbx_seq_one_letter_code
_entity_poly.pdbx_strand_id
1 'polypeptide(L)'
;MGRPVFTSRDNLALLRSSAFESEHAWLYDTSYMQHGAAALELEHEIEQAYSSISPDDLSDEQVRIIKTQITIHRERQRALRPHLESGSDQIDEEGNECVFVPAPNQWGANGDLDEESETLSAIHNLLTWQTSYSPISHALYDELPSTDIPYHALLDPSLPTTTFHLHRTREWTGSSGFRKYIYSARDHSDRYMLYMLEATHRDDSQVNAADFFRVAEFPQPCISVLLSGIDKKRMTTDSSKDAAYKSRCIHLRGPFSQPVKEYPDRQQKIPWSPRRFTYGGRRFVWKQGDPNDDAMPETLYEYQKDWAKPGSRTGKRCDDAKPIKLVWGEKRRKGKVDSYTIHFRGGMDQVFREILLASQMARQVCLFTAMG
;
A
#
# COMPACT_ATOMS: atom_id res chain seq x y z
N MET A 1 30.79 -27.54 11.45
CA MET A 1 29.38 -27.09 11.50
C MET A 1 28.74 -27.47 10.18
N GLY A 2 27.94 -28.54 10.18
CA GLY A 2 27.36 -29.10 8.95
C GLY A 2 26.27 -28.19 8.39
N ARG A 3 26.28 -27.95 7.08
CA ARG A 3 25.16 -27.35 6.37
C ARG A 3 23.95 -28.28 6.51
N PRO A 4 22.75 -27.81 6.89
CA PRO A 4 21.56 -28.65 6.85
C PRO A 4 21.32 -29.05 5.39
N VAL A 5 21.26 -30.36 5.15
CA VAL A 5 20.86 -30.93 3.85
C VAL A 5 19.33 -30.78 3.81
N PHE A 6 18.85 -29.73 3.16
CA PHE A 6 17.41 -29.56 2.91
C PHE A 6 16.95 -30.64 1.93
N THR A 7 15.86 -31.34 2.27
CA THR A 7 15.25 -32.31 1.36
C THR A 7 14.58 -31.58 0.18
N SER A 8 14.31 -32.28 -0.93
CA SER A 8 13.60 -31.70 -2.09
C SER A 8 12.25 -31.08 -1.69
N ARG A 9 11.55 -31.70 -0.73
CA ARG A 9 10.28 -31.22 -0.18
C ARG A 9 10.42 -29.95 0.67
N ASP A 10 11.49 -29.83 1.45
CA ASP A 10 11.76 -28.62 2.24
C ASP A 10 12.09 -27.43 1.35
N ASN A 11 12.83 -27.68 0.25
CA ASN A 11 13.14 -26.66 -0.75
C ASN A 11 11.88 -26.17 -1.48
N LEU A 12 10.95 -27.07 -1.82
CA LEU A 12 9.68 -26.70 -2.43
C LEU A 12 8.77 -25.91 -1.46
N ALA A 13 8.73 -26.27 -0.19
CA ALA A 13 8.00 -25.50 0.84
C ALA A 13 8.56 -24.08 0.98
N LEU A 14 9.89 -23.94 0.98
CA LEU A 14 10.58 -22.65 1.03
C LEU A 14 10.36 -21.82 -0.25
N LEU A 15 10.37 -22.46 -1.42
CA LEU A 15 10.12 -21.79 -2.69
C LEU A 15 8.70 -21.22 -2.74
N ARG A 16 7.71 -22.03 -2.35
CA ARG A 16 6.31 -21.60 -2.24
C ARG A 16 6.15 -20.43 -1.27
N SER A 17 6.76 -20.50 -0.09
CA SER A 17 6.71 -19.41 0.90
C SER A 17 7.35 -18.13 0.38
N SER A 18 8.54 -18.26 -0.23
CA SER A 18 9.32 -17.14 -0.72
C SER A 18 8.61 -16.34 -1.81
N ALA A 19 7.83 -17.01 -2.68
CA ALA A 19 7.06 -16.36 -3.74
C ALA A 19 6.09 -15.30 -3.19
N PHE A 20 5.32 -15.69 -2.17
CA PHE A 20 4.39 -14.79 -1.48
C PHE A 20 5.13 -13.76 -0.62
N GLU A 21 6.23 -14.13 0.03
CA GLU A 21 7.02 -13.17 0.83
C GLU A 21 7.63 -12.05 -0.03
N SER A 22 8.19 -12.40 -1.19
CA SER A 22 8.70 -11.46 -2.18
C SER A 22 7.60 -10.55 -2.72
N GLU A 23 6.41 -11.11 -2.89
CA GLU A 23 5.22 -10.36 -3.30
C GLU A 23 4.86 -9.27 -2.27
N HIS A 24 4.82 -9.66 -0.99
CA HIS A 24 4.56 -8.74 0.11
C HIS A 24 5.73 -7.76 0.34
N ALA A 25 6.95 -8.12 -0.10
CA ALA A 25 8.15 -7.28 -0.04
C ALA A 25 8.31 -6.41 -1.28
N TRP A 26 7.35 -6.47 -2.22
CA TRP A 26 7.31 -5.74 -3.49
C TRP A 26 8.52 -6.00 -4.39
N LEU A 27 9.14 -7.16 -4.24
CA LEU A 27 10.13 -7.67 -5.17
C LEU A 27 9.38 -8.39 -6.30
N TYR A 28 8.58 -7.67 -7.07
CA TYR A 28 7.62 -8.25 -8.01
C TYR A 28 8.29 -9.11 -9.09
N ASP A 29 9.47 -8.71 -9.59
CA ASP A 29 10.25 -9.53 -10.52
C ASP A 29 10.65 -10.87 -9.89
N THR A 30 11.13 -10.80 -8.65
CA THR A 30 11.54 -11.99 -7.88
C THR A 30 10.34 -12.88 -7.57
N SER A 31 9.23 -12.27 -7.17
CA SER A 31 7.96 -12.94 -6.88
C SER A 31 7.41 -13.64 -8.12
N TYR A 32 7.42 -12.99 -9.29
CA TYR A 32 6.96 -13.58 -10.54
C TYR A 32 7.77 -14.82 -10.91
N MET A 33 9.11 -14.74 -10.81
CA MET A 33 9.97 -15.88 -11.06
C MET A 33 9.75 -17.01 -10.06
N GLN A 34 9.59 -16.69 -8.76
CA GLN A 34 9.36 -17.67 -7.70
C GLN A 34 7.98 -18.35 -7.81
N HIS A 35 6.92 -17.62 -8.17
CA HIS A 35 5.61 -18.21 -8.45
C HIS A 35 5.67 -19.18 -9.64
N GLY A 36 6.46 -18.87 -10.67
CA GLY A 36 6.67 -19.76 -11.82
C GLY A 36 7.43 -21.02 -11.46
N ALA A 37 8.54 -20.86 -10.74
CA ALA A 37 9.34 -21.98 -10.28
C ALA A 37 8.53 -22.89 -9.33
N ALA A 38 7.74 -22.32 -8.42
CA ALA A 38 6.86 -23.08 -7.53
C ALA A 38 5.80 -23.87 -8.30
N ALA A 39 5.16 -23.27 -9.31
CA ALA A 39 4.17 -23.97 -10.12
C ALA A 39 4.78 -25.12 -10.93
N LEU A 40 5.94 -24.91 -11.55
CA LEU A 40 6.66 -25.93 -12.32
C LEU A 40 7.09 -27.12 -11.45
N GLU A 41 7.58 -26.85 -10.24
CA GLU A 41 8.02 -27.91 -9.33
C GLU A 41 6.83 -28.73 -8.80
N LEU A 42 5.68 -28.08 -8.54
CA LEU A 42 4.44 -28.78 -8.18
C LEU A 42 3.87 -29.61 -9.34
N GLU A 43 3.96 -29.11 -10.58
CA GLU A 43 3.61 -29.87 -11.78
C GLU A 43 4.50 -31.12 -11.90
N HIS A 44 5.80 -30.99 -11.65
CA HIS A 44 6.73 -32.11 -11.64
C HIS A 44 6.45 -33.13 -10.52
N GLU A 45 6.09 -32.68 -9.31
CA GLU A 45 5.69 -33.56 -8.20
C GLU A 45 4.46 -34.41 -8.57
N ILE A 46 3.47 -33.83 -9.24
CA ILE A 46 2.30 -34.55 -9.77
C ILE A 46 2.69 -35.55 -10.87
N GLU A 47 3.58 -35.18 -11.79
CA GLU A 47 4.01 -36.08 -12.86
C GLU A 47 4.81 -37.27 -12.32
N GLN A 48 5.74 -37.02 -11.39
CA GLN A 48 6.51 -38.06 -10.73
C GLN A 48 5.60 -39.03 -9.97
N ALA A 49 4.62 -38.49 -9.25
CA ALA A 49 3.60 -39.27 -8.56
C ALA A 49 2.86 -40.22 -9.48
N TYR A 50 2.36 -39.74 -10.63
CA TYR A 50 1.65 -40.57 -11.61
C TYR A 50 2.56 -41.59 -12.30
N SER A 51 3.87 -41.32 -12.37
CA SER A 51 4.86 -42.24 -12.93
C SER A 51 5.34 -43.32 -11.94
N SER A 52 5.10 -43.13 -10.64
CA SER A 52 5.48 -44.08 -9.60
C SER A 52 4.48 -45.24 -9.56
N ILE A 53 5.00 -46.47 -9.62
CA ILE A 53 4.21 -47.72 -9.73
C ILE A 53 3.70 -48.19 -8.33
N SER A 54 3.86 -47.35 -7.29
CA SER A 54 3.44 -47.65 -5.91
C SER A 54 1.95 -47.29 -5.72
N PRO A 55 1.06 -48.25 -5.39
CA PRO A 55 -0.39 -47.99 -5.36
C PRO A 55 -0.89 -47.11 -4.21
N ASP A 56 -0.04 -46.72 -3.25
CA ASP A 56 -0.48 -46.20 -1.94
C ASP A 56 -0.03 -44.77 -1.59
N ASP A 57 0.72 -44.05 -2.44
CA ASP A 57 1.46 -42.87 -1.94
C ASP A 57 0.80 -41.49 -2.13
N LEU A 58 -0.29 -41.37 -2.91
CA LEU A 58 -1.00 -40.08 -3.07
C LEU A 58 -2.52 -40.23 -3.06
N SER A 59 -3.15 -39.70 -2.01
CA SER A 59 -4.60 -39.63 -1.97
C SER A 59 -5.14 -38.66 -3.03
N ASP A 60 -6.33 -38.93 -3.57
CA ASP A 60 -7.02 -38.01 -4.49
C ASP A 60 -7.10 -36.58 -3.92
N GLU A 61 -7.14 -36.46 -2.59
CA GLU A 61 -7.13 -35.17 -1.90
C GLU A 61 -5.77 -34.46 -1.99
N GLN A 62 -4.65 -35.17 -1.83
CA GLN A 62 -3.34 -34.57 -2.02
C GLN A 62 -3.14 -34.09 -3.46
N VAL A 63 -3.61 -34.85 -4.44
CA VAL A 63 -3.60 -34.42 -5.86
C VAL A 63 -4.44 -33.16 -6.06
N ARG A 64 -5.62 -33.08 -5.42
CA ARG A 64 -6.49 -31.89 -5.47
C ARG A 64 -5.82 -30.68 -4.84
N ILE A 65 -5.16 -30.84 -3.69
CA ILE A 65 -4.42 -29.77 -3.00
C ILE A 65 -3.30 -29.25 -3.90
N ILE A 66 -2.48 -30.12 -4.49
CA ILE A 66 -1.36 -29.72 -5.34
C ILE A 66 -1.87 -28.99 -6.59
N LYS A 67 -2.92 -29.49 -7.26
CA LYS A 67 -3.55 -28.81 -8.41
C LYS A 67 -4.07 -27.41 -8.06
N THR A 68 -4.62 -27.26 -6.86
CA THR A 68 -5.11 -25.97 -6.36
C THR A 68 -3.94 -25.01 -6.12
N GLN A 69 -2.84 -25.48 -5.54
CA GLN A 69 -1.63 -24.67 -5.35
C GLN A 69 -1.00 -24.25 -6.68
N ILE A 70 -0.92 -25.14 -7.67
CA ILE A 70 -0.47 -24.80 -9.04
C ILE A 70 -1.33 -23.65 -9.59
N THR A 71 -2.65 -23.79 -9.52
CA THR A 71 -3.59 -22.78 -10.00
C THR A 71 -3.34 -21.44 -9.31
N ILE A 72 -3.18 -21.42 -7.98
CA ILE A 72 -2.87 -20.20 -7.22
C ILE A 72 -1.57 -19.56 -7.75
N HIS A 73 -0.47 -20.31 -7.83
CA HIS A 73 0.81 -19.76 -8.27
C HIS A 73 0.76 -19.24 -9.72
N ARG A 74 0.06 -19.92 -10.63
CA ARG A 74 -0.11 -19.50 -12.04
C ARG A 74 -0.97 -18.23 -12.16
N GLU A 75 -2.06 -18.12 -11.40
CA GLU A 75 -2.88 -16.91 -11.39
C GLU A 75 -2.12 -15.72 -10.80
N ARG A 76 -1.28 -15.93 -9.78
CA ARG A 76 -0.39 -14.87 -9.25
C ARG A 76 0.63 -14.42 -10.29
N GLN A 77 1.27 -15.34 -11.01
CA GLN A 77 2.14 -14.96 -12.14
C GLN A 77 1.37 -14.15 -13.19
N ARG A 78 0.16 -14.57 -13.57
CA ARG A 78 -0.66 -13.85 -14.54
C ARG A 78 -1.04 -12.45 -14.05
N ALA A 79 -1.31 -12.28 -12.76
CA ALA A 79 -1.61 -10.98 -12.17
C ALA A 79 -0.37 -10.06 -12.05
N LEU A 80 0.81 -10.63 -11.77
CA LEU A 80 2.08 -9.91 -11.71
C LEU A 80 2.58 -9.49 -13.10
N ARG A 81 2.27 -10.29 -14.13
CA ARG A 81 2.77 -10.10 -15.49
C ARG A 81 2.46 -8.71 -16.08
N PRO A 82 1.21 -8.20 -16.05
CA PRO A 82 0.92 -6.83 -16.45
C PRO A 82 1.70 -5.81 -15.63
N HIS A 83 1.86 -6.02 -14.32
CA HIS A 83 2.61 -5.09 -13.47
C HIS A 83 4.11 -5.00 -13.86
N LEU A 84 4.71 -6.11 -14.29
CA LEU A 84 6.10 -6.20 -14.72
C LEU A 84 6.32 -5.77 -16.18
N GLU A 85 5.43 -6.14 -17.09
CA GLU A 85 5.52 -5.81 -18.52
C GLU A 85 5.16 -4.33 -18.80
N SER A 86 4.33 -3.71 -17.96
CA SER A 86 3.94 -2.29 -18.08
C SER A 86 4.82 -1.33 -17.29
N GLY A 87 5.78 -1.83 -16.51
CA GLY A 87 6.55 -1.01 -15.58
C GLY A 87 5.65 -0.18 -14.64
N SER A 88 4.49 -0.68 -14.23
CA SER A 88 3.57 0.03 -13.33
C SER A 88 3.12 1.45 -13.75
N ASP A 89 3.40 1.84 -15.00
CA ASP A 89 3.13 3.16 -15.58
C ASP A 89 2.27 3.08 -16.85
N GLN A 90 2.02 1.90 -17.42
CA GLN A 90 0.98 1.79 -18.44
C GLN A 90 -0.40 1.73 -17.79
N ILE A 91 -1.10 2.80 -18.08
CA ILE A 91 -2.54 2.95 -18.02
C ILE A 91 -3.08 2.18 -19.24
N ASP A 92 -4.04 1.27 -19.06
CA ASP A 92 -4.70 0.64 -20.21
C ASP A 92 -5.46 1.66 -21.08
N GLU A 93 -6.00 1.24 -22.22
CA GLU A 93 -6.79 2.10 -23.13
C GLU A 93 -8.00 2.77 -22.44
N GLU A 94 -8.33 2.34 -21.22
CA GLU A 94 -9.48 2.76 -20.41
C GLU A 94 -9.10 3.62 -19.19
N GLY A 95 -7.81 3.85 -18.93
CA GLY A 95 -7.39 4.72 -17.81
C GLY A 95 -6.94 4.00 -16.53
N ASN A 96 -6.77 2.68 -16.53
CA ASN A 96 -6.50 1.91 -15.31
C ASN A 96 -4.99 1.69 -15.04
N GLU A 97 -4.48 2.11 -13.88
CA GLU A 97 -3.15 1.69 -13.39
C GLU A 97 -3.24 0.29 -12.77
N CYS A 98 -2.31 -0.59 -13.11
CA CYS A 98 -2.24 -1.95 -12.56
C CYS A 98 -1.74 -1.93 -11.10
N VAL A 99 -2.66 -1.71 -10.13
CA VAL A 99 -2.36 -1.83 -8.70
C VAL A 99 -2.46 -3.29 -8.28
N PHE A 100 -1.30 -3.93 -8.15
CA PHE A 100 -1.23 -5.31 -7.70
C PHE A 100 -1.61 -5.42 -6.20
N VAL A 101 -2.60 -6.25 -5.89
CA VAL A 101 -3.02 -6.56 -4.51
C VAL A 101 -2.29 -7.81 -4.05
N PRO A 102 -1.41 -7.73 -3.03
CA PRO A 102 -0.75 -8.92 -2.51
C PRO A 102 -1.77 -9.94 -2.00
N ALA A 103 -1.55 -11.21 -2.32
CA ALA A 103 -2.33 -12.34 -1.85
C ALA A 103 -2.21 -12.43 -0.33
N PRO A 104 -3.11 -13.15 0.36
CA PRO A 104 -2.81 -13.65 1.69
C PRO A 104 -1.46 -14.39 1.66
N ASN A 105 -0.62 -14.19 2.67
CA ASN A 105 0.65 -14.89 2.79
C ASN A 105 0.46 -16.42 2.80
N GLN A 106 1.54 -17.20 2.70
CA GLN A 106 1.48 -18.66 2.62
C GLN A 106 0.56 -19.30 3.67
N TRP A 107 0.49 -18.77 4.89
CA TRP A 107 -0.42 -19.28 5.94
C TRP A 107 -1.90 -19.03 5.65
N GLY A 108 -2.24 -17.92 4.99
CA GLY A 108 -3.61 -17.66 4.51
C GLY A 108 -3.94 -18.44 3.25
N ALA A 109 -2.99 -18.61 2.33
CA ALA A 109 -3.17 -19.41 1.12
C ALA A 109 -3.28 -20.92 1.40
N ASN A 110 -2.56 -21.42 2.42
CA ASN A 110 -2.59 -22.82 2.82
C ASN A 110 -3.65 -23.14 3.88
N GLY A 111 -4.04 -22.19 4.73
CA GLY A 111 -5.05 -22.43 5.77
C GLY A 111 -6.46 -22.69 5.23
N ASP A 112 -6.75 -22.25 4.00
CA ASP A 112 -8.00 -22.55 3.29
C ASP A 112 -7.98 -23.93 2.58
N LEU A 113 -6.87 -24.67 2.66
CA LEU A 113 -6.70 -26.01 2.10
C LEU A 113 -6.84 -27.14 3.15
N ASP A 114 -7.01 -26.81 4.44
CA ASP A 114 -7.25 -27.76 5.53
C ASP A 114 -8.76 -28.09 5.66
N GLU A 115 -9.10 -29.36 6.01
CA GLU A 115 -10.49 -29.88 6.09
C GLU A 115 -11.42 -29.08 7.05
N GLU A 116 -10.88 -28.36 8.04
CA GLU A 116 -11.67 -27.59 9.01
C GLU A 116 -12.05 -26.17 8.52
N SER A 117 -11.49 -25.71 7.39
CA SER A 117 -11.74 -24.37 6.86
C SER A 117 -12.87 -24.37 5.84
N GLU A 118 -14.13 -24.26 6.30
CA GLU A 118 -15.32 -24.13 5.42
C GLU A 118 -15.33 -22.85 4.55
N THR A 119 -14.33 -21.97 4.70
CA THR A 119 -14.27 -20.69 3.98
C THR A 119 -13.31 -20.77 2.80
N LEU A 120 -13.81 -21.07 1.59
CA LEU A 120 -13.12 -20.86 0.29
C LEU A 120 -12.88 -19.37 -0.05
N SER A 121 -12.83 -18.50 0.97
CA SER A 121 -12.85 -17.05 0.82
C SER A 121 -11.51 -16.52 0.32
N ALA A 122 -10.37 -17.06 0.74
CA ALA A 122 -9.07 -16.59 0.25
C ALA A 122 -8.87 -16.97 -1.22
N ILE A 123 -9.23 -18.20 -1.62
CA ILE A 123 -9.17 -18.65 -3.02
C ILE A 123 -10.13 -17.83 -3.88
N HIS A 124 -11.36 -17.58 -3.41
CA HIS A 124 -12.31 -16.73 -4.13
C HIS A 124 -11.81 -15.29 -4.26
N ASN A 125 -11.27 -14.66 -3.21
CA ASN A 125 -10.67 -13.32 -3.25
C ASN A 125 -9.40 -13.28 -4.14
N LEU A 126 -8.62 -14.37 -4.17
CA LEU A 126 -7.43 -14.56 -5.01
C LEU A 126 -7.78 -14.67 -6.50
N LEU A 127 -8.90 -15.32 -6.83
CA LEU A 127 -9.38 -15.49 -8.21
C LEU A 127 -10.19 -14.27 -8.69
N THR A 128 -10.73 -13.47 -7.78
CA THR A 128 -11.55 -12.28 -8.10
C THR A 128 -10.79 -10.96 -8.02
N TRP A 129 -9.46 -10.97 -7.95
CA TRP A 129 -8.61 -9.77 -7.91
C TRP A 129 -8.94 -8.74 -9.01
N GLN A 130 -9.49 -9.20 -10.13
CA GLN A 130 -10.04 -8.39 -11.23
C GLN A 130 -11.31 -7.58 -10.87
N THR A 131 -11.78 -7.52 -9.62
CA THR A 131 -13.01 -6.78 -9.27
C THR A 131 -12.79 -5.51 -8.46
N SER A 132 -11.53 -5.16 -8.15
CA SER A 132 -11.20 -3.96 -7.34
C SER A 132 -10.96 -2.67 -8.14
N TYR A 133 -11.40 -2.63 -9.41
CA TYR A 133 -11.22 -1.50 -10.33
C TYR A 133 -12.18 -0.33 -10.04
N SER A 134 -11.71 0.92 -10.14
CA SER A 134 -12.58 2.11 -10.16
C SER A 134 -11.95 3.24 -10.97
N PRO A 135 -12.70 3.90 -11.88
CA PRO A 135 -12.16 4.75 -12.94
C PRO A 135 -11.99 6.21 -12.51
N ILE A 136 -10.94 6.91 -12.96
CA ILE A 136 -10.91 8.39 -13.11
C ILE A 136 -10.03 8.82 -14.30
N SER A 137 -10.43 9.94 -14.90
CA SER A 137 -9.84 10.64 -16.04
C SER A 137 -8.79 11.69 -15.62
N HIS A 138 -7.55 11.66 -16.16
CA HIS A 138 -6.94 12.69 -17.05
C HIS A 138 -5.39 12.71 -17.14
N ALA A 139 -4.96 13.10 -18.36
CA ALA A 139 -3.78 13.85 -18.82
C ALA A 139 -2.35 13.26 -18.70
N LEU A 140 -1.82 12.89 -19.87
CA LEU A 140 -0.46 12.45 -20.17
C LEU A 140 0.53 13.62 -20.20
N TYR A 141 1.68 13.46 -19.54
CA TYR A 141 2.94 14.08 -19.95
C TYR A 141 4.10 13.11 -19.74
N ASP A 142 5.03 13.21 -20.68
CA ASP A 142 6.13 12.32 -21.05
C ASP A 142 7.46 12.78 -20.43
N GLU A 143 8.47 11.90 -20.51
CA GLU A 143 9.89 12.03 -20.14
C GLU A 143 10.31 11.78 -18.67
N LEU A 144 10.91 10.61 -18.47
CA LEU A 144 11.67 10.22 -17.27
C LEU A 144 13.05 10.89 -17.23
N PRO A 145 13.42 11.64 -16.18
CA PRO A 145 14.81 11.96 -15.93
C PRO A 145 15.51 10.83 -15.15
N SER A 146 16.67 10.44 -15.67
CA SER A 146 17.83 9.74 -15.09
C SER A 146 17.80 9.29 -13.61
N THR A 147 18.39 8.11 -13.36
CA THR A 147 18.65 7.48 -12.06
C THR A 147 19.71 8.18 -11.17
N ASP A 148 20.24 9.34 -11.56
CA ASP A 148 21.21 10.09 -10.76
C ASP A 148 20.58 11.28 -10.06
N ILE A 149 20.04 11.12 -8.84
CA ILE A 149 20.08 12.23 -7.87
C ILE A 149 20.26 11.76 -6.41
N PRO A 150 21.32 12.23 -5.71
CA PRO A 150 21.54 12.01 -4.29
C PRO A 150 20.86 13.12 -3.47
N TYR A 151 19.53 13.15 -3.39
CA TYR A 151 18.86 13.99 -2.38
C TYR A 151 18.80 13.22 -1.07
N HIS A 152 19.95 13.14 -0.42
CA HIS A 152 20.03 12.64 0.93
C HIS A 152 19.22 13.57 1.84
N ALA A 153 18.17 13.03 2.46
CA ALA A 153 17.73 13.47 3.78
C ALA A 153 18.90 13.20 4.77
N LEU A 154 19.92 14.06 4.74
CA LEU A 154 20.83 14.21 5.85
C LEU A 154 20.01 14.83 6.98
N LEU A 155 19.34 13.95 7.72
CA LEU A 155 18.60 14.27 8.93
C LEU A 155 19.61 14.74 9.97
N ASP A 156 20.10 15.96 9.82
CA ASP A 156 20.98 16.61 10.76
C ASP A 156 20.16 16.90 12.02
N PRO A 157 20.42 16.21 13.14
CA PRO A 157 19.68 16.41 14.37
C PRO A 157 19.88 17.80 14.97
N SER A 158 20.90 18.54 14.52
CA SER A 158 21.17 19.91 14.98
C SER A 158 20.27 20.94 14.30
N LEU A 159 19.66 20.61 13.16
CA LEU A 159 18.73 21.49 12.46
C LEU A 159 17.36 21.48 13.15
N PRO A 160 16.67 22.64 13.18
CA PRO A 160 15.38 22.75 13.83
C PRO A 160 14.30 21.95 13.10
N THR A 161 13.37 21.40 13.87
CA THR A 161 12.16 20.75 13.38
C THR A 161 11.30 21.73 12.57
N THR A 162 10.87 21.33 11.37
CA THR A 162 9.87 22.08 10.60
C THR A 162 8.47 21.67 11.04
N THR A 163 7.60 22.63 11.35
CA THR A 163 6.24 22.34 11.86
C THR A 163 5.20 22.99 10.97
N PHE A 164 4.13 22.25 10.68
CA PHE A 164 2.94 22.77 10.01
C PHE A 164 1.67 22.53 10.82
N HIS A 165 0.76 23.49 10.77
CA HIS A 165 -0.60 23.35 11.30
C HIS A 165 -1.55 23.02 10.16
N LEU A 166 -2.29 21.93 10.30
CA LEU A 166 -3.18 21.41 9.27
C LEU A 166 -4.62 21.81 9.56
N HIS A 167 -5.27 22.42 8.56
CA HIS A 167 -6.61 22.98 8.70
C HIS A 167 -7.54 22.55 7.59
N ARG A 168 -8.73 22.11 8.00
CA ARG A 168 -9.86 21.94 7.08
C ARG A 168 -10.47 23.31 6.81
N THR A 169 -10.32 23.79 5.58
CA THR A 169 -10.60 25.20 5.27
C THR A 169 -11.91 25.38 4.52
N ARG A 170 -12.27 24.45 3.61
CA ARG A 170 -13.47 24.64 2.78
C ARG A 170 -14.01 23.32 2.22
N GLU A 171 -15.33 23.17 2.30
CA GLU A 171 -16.13 22.25 1.49
C GLU A 171 -17.01 23.14 0.61
N TRP A 172 -16.98 22.95 -0.70
CA TRP A 172 -17.89 23.64 -1.63
C TRP A 172 -18.67 22.59 -2.42
N THR A 173 -19.99 22.67 -2.37
CA THR A 173 -20.88 21.88 -3.22
C THR A 173 -21.18 22.68 -4.48
N GLY A 174 -20.63 22.24 -5.62
CA GLY A 174 -20.97 22.83 -6.91
C GLY A 174 -22.42 22.51 -7.31
N SER A 175 -22.99 23.29 -8.22
CA SER A 175 -24.31 23.02 -8.82
C SER A 175 -24.39 21.66 -9.55
N SER A 176 -23.26 21.02 -9.80
CA SER A 176 -23.10 19.69 -10.42
C SER A 176 -23.08 18.52 -9.42
N GLY A 177 -23.32 18.75 -8.13
CA GLY A 177 -23.35 17.69 -7.10
C GLY A 177 -21.98 17.20 -6.65
N PHE A 178 -20.90 17.82 -7.12
CA PHE A 178 -19.54 17.55 -6.64
C PHE A 178 -19.22 18.38 -5.41
N ARG A 179 -18.60 17.73 -4.42
CA ARG A 179 -18.00 18.37 -3.25
C ARG A 179 -16.51 18.51 -3.46
N LYS A 180 -16.01 19.73 -3.32
CA LYS A 180 -14.58 20.03 -3.33
C LYS A 180 -14.09 20.27 -1.92
N TYR A 181 -13.10 19.50 -1.49
CA TYR A 181 -12.45 19.61 -0.19
C TYR A 181 -11.10 20.30 -0.35
N ILE A 182 -10.87 21.33 0.48
CA ILE A 182 -9.58 22.03 0.56
C ILE A 182 -9.02 21.85 1.97
N TYR A 183 -7.85 21.20 2.02
CA TYR A 183 -7.07 21.04 3.22
C TYR A 183 -5.80 21.88 3.10
N SER A 184 -5.44 22.61 4.15
CA SER A 184 -4.31 23.54 4.10
C SER A 184 -3.27 23.22 5.16
N ALA A 185 -2.00 23.45 4.84
CA ALA A 185 -0.90 23.41 5.78
C ALA A 185 -0.32 24.82 5.94
N ARG A 186 -0.38 25.33 7.17
CA ARG A 186 0.16 26.62 7.56
C ARG A 186 1.51 26.46 8.23
N ASP A 187 2.31 27.51 8.15
CA ASP A 187 3.62 27.59 8.82
C ASP A 187 3.51 27.47 10.35
N HIS A 188 4.64 27.40 11.04
CA HIS A 188 4.71 27.26 12.50
C HIS A 188 3.93 28.35 13.28
N SER A 189 3.77 29.54 12.72
CA SER A 189 3.03 30.65 13.33
C SER A 189 1.50 30.53 13.18
N ASP A 190 1.04 29.52 12.44
CA ASP A 190 -0.36 29.27 12.09
C ASP A 190 -1.03 30.40 11.28
N ARG A 191 -0.20 31.26 10.65
CA ARG A 191 -0.66 32.49 10.01
C ARG A 191 -0.64 32.42 8.49
N TYR A 192 0.39 31.80 7.92
CA TYR A 192 0.62 31.78 6.49
C TYR A 192 0.38 30.39 5.93
N MET A 193 -0.53 30.29 4.97
CA MET A 193 -0.78 29.06 4.23
C MET A 193 0.36 28.84 3.23
N LEU A 194 1.10 27.74 3.38
CA LEU A 194 2.23 27.42 2.53
C LEU A 194 1.86 26.36 1.49
N TYR A 195 1.05 25.39 1.90
CA TYR A 195 0.60 24.31 1.05
C TYR A 195 -0.92 24.11 1.14
N MET A 196 -1.49 23.57 0.09
CA MET A 196 -2.89 23.16 0.05
C MET A 196 -3.05 21.86 -0.72
N LEU A 197 -4.03 21.05 -0.32
CA LEU A 197 -4.45 19.85 -1.01
C LEU A 197 -5.93 20.01 -1.40
N GLU A 198 -6.23 19.80 -2.66
CA GLU A 198 -7.59 19.80 -3.20
C GLU A 198 -8.00 18.38 -3.56
N ALA A 199 -9.19 17.97 -3.14
CA ALA A 199 -9.79 16.72 -3.59
C ALA A 199 -11.24 16.98 -4.00
N THR A 200 -11.69 16.32 -5.05
CA THR A 200 -13.06 16.43 -5.54
C THR A 200 -13.73 15.08 -5.49
N HIS A 201 -15.00 15.07 -5.07
CA HIS A 201 -15.74 13.85 -4.79
C HIS A 201 -17.22 14.03 -5.11
N ARG A 202 -17.88 12.99 -5.66
CA ARG A 202 -19.35 12.93 -5.74
C ARG A 202 -19.89 12.14 -4.56
N ASP A 203 -21.05 12.52 -4.05
CA ASP A 203 -21.67 11.91 -2.85
C ASP A 203 -21.84 10.37 -2.91
N ASP A 204 -21.82 9.78 -4.10
CA ASP A 204 -21.95 8.32 -4.36
C ASP A 204 -20.62 7.60 -4.65
N SER A 205 -19.49 8.31 -4.59
CA SER A 205 -18.16 7.81 -4.95
C SER A 205 -17.25 7.69 -3.73
N GLN A 206 -15.94 7.53 -3.92
CA GLN A 206 -14.94 7.67 -2.86
C GLN A 206 -13.89 8.66 -3.35
N VAL A 207 -13.25 9.41 -2.43
CA VAL A 207 -12.10 10.23 -2.78
C VAL A 207 -10.99 9.31 -3.29
N ASN A 208 -10.65 9.36 -4.57
CA ASN A 208 -9.63 8.52 -5.18
C ASN A 208 -8.48 9.32 -5.81
N ALA A 209 -8.61 10.64 -5.90
CA ALA A 209 -7.57 11.53 -6.35
C ALA A 209 -7.56 12.82 -5.52
N ALA A 210 -6.38 13.40 -5.37
CA ALA A 210 -6.19 14.73 -4.81
C ALA A 210 -4.93 15.37 -5.41
N ASP A 211 -4.92 16.68 -5.52
CA ASP A 211 -3.76 17.43 -5.99
C ASP A 211 -3.23 18.32 -4.86
N PHE A 212 -1.91 18.33 -4.73
CA PHE A 212 -1.18 19.07 -3.70
C PHE A 212 -0.37 20.19 -4.35
N PHE A 213 -0.50 21.39 -3.80
CA PHE A 213 -0.01 22.63 -4.35
C PHE A 213 0.85 23.36 -3.33
N ARG A 214 1.94 23.96 -3.81
CA ARG A 214 2.53 25.12 -3.15
C ARG A 214 1.61 26.30 -3.41
N VAL A 215 1.18 27.01 -2.37
CA VAL A 215 0.22 28.11 -2.52
C VAL A 215 0.74 29.23 -3.44
N ALA A 216 2.05 29.46 -3.41
CA ALA A 216 2.71 30.45 -4.27
C ALA A 216 2.74 30.07 -5.77
N GLU A 217 2.53 28.80 -6.11
CA GLU A 217 2.59 28.26 -7.47
C GLU A 217 1.21 27.86 -8.00
N PHE A 218 0.15 28.08 -7.20
CA PHE A 218 -1.21 27.72 -7.59
C PHE A 218 -1.64 28.42 -8.90
N PRO A 219 -2.27 27.73 -9.87
CA PRO A 219 -2.89 26.39 -9.78
C PRO A 219 -2.01 25.23 -10.26
N GLN A 220 -0.69 25.37 -10.33
CA GLN A 220 0.16 24.27 -10.78
C GLN A 220 0.36 23.25 -9.65
N PRO A 221 -0.07 21.98 -9.81
CA PRO A 221 0.15 20.95 -8.80
C PRO A 221 1.65 20.61 -8.74
N CYS A 222 2.16 20.45 -7.52
CA CYS A 222 3.52 19.97 -7.30
C CYS A 222 3.54 18.46 -6.98
N ILE A 223 2.43 17.92 -6.44
CA ILE A 223 2.26 16.47 -6.25
C ILE A 223 0.81 16.09 -6.55
N SER A 224 0.61 15.12 -7.43
CA SER A 224 -0.69 14.48 -7.65
C SER A 224 -0.75 13.17 -6.87
N VAL A 225 -1.86 12.96 -6.16
CA VAL A 225 -2.10 11.83 -5.28
C VAL A 225 -3.21 10.98 -5.86
N LEU A 226 -2.93 9.69 -6.04
CA LEU A 226 -3.91 8.69 -6.41
C LEU A 226 -4.09 7.69 -5.27
N LEU A 227 -5.34 7.30 -5.01
CA LEU A 227 -5.71 6.39 -3.93
C LEU A 227 -6.47 5.19 -4.52
N SER A 228 -6.02 3.97 -4.22
CA SER A 228 -6.69 2.74 -4.71
C SER A 228 -8.15 2.68 -4.27
N GLY A 229 -9.07 2.11 -5.06
CA GLY A 229 -10.48 2.00 -4.66
C GLY A 229 -10.73 1.08 -3.45
N ILE A 230 -11.86 1.26 -2.77
CA ILE A 230 -12.39 0.28 -1.80
C ILE A 230 -13.56 -0.46 -2.46
N ASP A 231 -13.62 -1.78 -2.29
CA ASP A 231 -14.69 -2.62 -2.83
C ASP A 231 -16.09 -2.18 -2.35
N LYS A 232 -16.93 -1.78 -3.31
CA LYS A 232 -18.33 -1.34 -3.08
C LYS A 232 -19.21 -2.44 -2.50
N LYS A 233 -18.95 -3.73 -2.81
CA LYS A 233 -19.74 -4.86 -2.27
C LYS A 233 -19.51 -5.07 -0.77
N ARG A 234 -18.34 -4.69 -0.25
CA ARG A 234 -18.04 -4.70 1.20
C ARG A 234 -18.56 -3.47 1.94
N MET A 235 -19.01 -2.44 1.22
CA MET A 235 -19.62 -1.24 1.81
C MET A 235 -21.09 -1.42 2.17
N THR A 236 -21.77 -2.41 1.59
CA THR A 236 -23.17 -2.70 1.90
C THR A 236 -23.32 -3.51 3.18
N THR A 237 -22.26 -4.21 3.61
CA THR A 237 -22.20 -5.02 4.83
C THR A 237 -21.50 -4.34 5.99
N ASP A 238 -20.44 -3.56 5.73
CA ASP A 238 -19.79 -2.72 6.75
C ASP A 238 -20.47 -1.34 6.83
N SER A 239 -20.47 -0.71 8.01
CA SER A 239 -20.98 0.66 8.12
C SER A 239 -20.21 1.58 7.16
N SER A 240 -20.89 2.38 6.35
CA SER A 240 -20.26 3.31 5.39
C SER A 240 -19.24 4.25 6.05
N LYS A 241 -19.36 4.46 7.36
CA LYS A 241 -18.48 5.30 8.18
C LYS A 241 -17.07 4.75 8.31
N ASP A 242 -16.90 3.43 8.32
CA ASP A 242 -15.62 2.76 8.53
C ASP A 242 -14.74 2.76 7.26
N ALA A 243 -15.35 3.06 6.12
CA ALA A 243 -14.70 3.04 4.82
C ALA A 243 -13.52 3.99 4.70
N ALA A 244 -13.66 5.22 5.19
CA ALA A 244 -12.57 6.20 5.14
C ALA A 244 -11.38 5.81 6.02
N TYR A 245 -11.57 4.89 6.98
CA TYR A 245 -10.53 4.38 7.86
C TYR A 245 -9.84 3.13 7.29
N LYS A 246 -10.40 2.54 6.22
CA LYS A 246 -9.79 1.40 5.54
C LYS A 246 -8.53 1.86 4.81
N SER A 247 -7.44 1.16 5.09
CA SER A 247 -6.15 1.33 4.45
C SER A 247 -6.21 1.16 2.93
N ARG A 248 -5.62 2.11 2.19
CA ARG A 248 -5.55 2.13 0.73
C ARG A 248 -4.11 2.36 0.28
N CYS A 249 -3.78 1.92 -0.92
CA CYS A 249 -2.52 2.28 -1.55
C CYS A 249 -2.57 3.77 -1.92
N ILE A 250 -1.46 4.48 -1.71
CA ILE A 250 -1.31 5.88 -2.12
C ILE A 250 -0.18 5.96 -3.13
N HIS A 251 -0.45 6.47 -4.32
CA HIS A 251 0.56 6.75 -5.32
C HIS A 251 0.74 8.26 -5.42
N LEU A 252 1.98 8.73 -5.23
CA LEU A 252 2.35 10.14 -5.24
C LEU A 252 3.24 10.37 -6.47
N ARG A 253 2.80 11.23 -7.39
CA ARG A 253 3.54 11.65 -8.58
C ARG A 253 3.87 13.13 -8.49
N GLY A 254 5.05 13.55 -8.93
CA GLY A 254 5.52 14.93 -8.82
C GLY A 254 6.80 15.14 -9.62
N PRO A 255 7.60 16.19 -9.34
CA PRO A 255 8.81 16.55 -10.11
C PRO A 255 10.02 15.64 -9.83
N PHE A 256 9.78 14.38 -9.43
CA PHE A 256 10.79 13.41 -9.06
C PHE A 256 10.74 12.21 -10.01
N SER A 257 11.89 11.55 -10.22
CA SER A 257 12.10 10.59 -11.32
C SER A 257 11.23 9.32 -11.24
N GLN A 258 10.79 8.93 -10.05
CA GLN A 258 9.95 7.75 -9.86
C GLN A 258 8.77 8.03 -8.91
N PRO A 259 7.54 7.65 -9.28
CA PRO A 259 6.38 7.74 -8.39
C PRO A 259 6.64 7.06 -7.04
N VAL A 260 6.25 7.71 -5.94
CA VAL A 260 6.32 7.11 -4.60
C VAL A 260 5.03 6.35 -4.34
N LYS A 261 5.14 5.04 -4.12
CA LYS A 261 4.00 4.16 -3.85
C LYS A 261 4.02 3.72 -2.38
N GLU A 262 3.02 4.15 -1.62
CA GLU A 262 2.77 3.71 -0.24
C GLU A 262 1.79 2.56 -0.21
N TYR A 263 2.22 1.42 0.31
CA TYR A 263 1.40 0.22 0.43
C TYR A 263 1.12 -0.10 1.89
N PRO A 264 -0.15 -0.38 2.26
CA PRO A 264 -0.45 -0.93 3.57
C PRO A 264 -0.03 -2.40 3.65
N ASP A 265 0.37 -2.85 4.84
CA ASP A 265 0.62 -4.28 5.09
C ASP A 265 -0.63 -5.13 4.81
N ARG A 266 -1.82 -4.53 5.02
CA ARG A 266 -3.12 -5.17 4.80
C ARG A 266 -4.01 -4.19 4.07
N GLN A 267 -4.51 -4.52 2.90
CA GLN A 267 -5.44 -3.64 2.19
C GLN A 267 -6.87 -3.74 2.74
N GLN A 268 -7.63 -2.65 2.62
CA GLN A 268 -9.02 -2.55 3.03
C GLN A 268 -9.28 -2.93 4.52
N LYS A 269 -8.28 -2.79 5.39
CA LYS A 269 -8.40 -3.02 6.83
C LYS A 269 -8.20 -1.72 7.60
N ILE A 270 -8.78 -1.66 8.79
CA ILE A 270 -8.55 -0.56 9.73
C ILE A 270 -7.39 -0.96 10.65
N PRO A 271 -6.50 -0.03 11.01
CA PRO A 271 -6.42 1.38 10.60
C PRO A 271 -5.63 1.55 9.28
N TRP A 272 -5.37 2.80 8.88
CA TRP A 272 -4.51 3.10 7.72
C TRP A 272 -3.12 2.49 7.84
N SER A 273 -2.52 2.45 9.04
CA SER A 273 -1.19 1.89 9.30
C SER A 273 -1.17 0.40 9.68
N PRO A 274 -0.01 -0.28 9.56
CA PRO A 274 1.25 0.21 9.02
C PRO A 274 1.25 0.32 7.49
N ARG A 275 1.94 1.35 6.96
CA ARG A 275 2.14 1.54 5.51
C ARG A 275 3.58 1.82 5.22
N ARG A 276 4.09 1.22 4.17
CA ARG A 276 5.51 1.20 3.86
C ARG A 276 5.73 1.78 2.46
N PHE A 277 6.90 2.38 2.24
CA PHE A 277 7.33 2.85 0.93
C PHE A 277 8.86 2.98 0.89
N THR A 278 9.39 3.19 -0.31
CA THR A 278 10.81 3.45 -0.56
C THR A 278 10.98 4.84 -1.16
N TYR A 279 12.03 5.55 -0.75
CA TYR A 279 12.42 6.83 -1.33
C TYR A 279 13.94 6.99 -1.26
N GLY A 280 14.58 7.31 -2.39
CA GLY A 280 16.04 7.47 -2.46
C GLY A 280 16.82 6.25 -1.96
N GLY A 281 16.34 5.04 -2.24
CA GLY A 281 16.94 3.77 -1.78
C GLY A 281 16.74 3.44 -0.30
N ARG A 282 16.05 4.29 0.46
CA ARG A 282 15.76 4.09 1.89
C ARG A 282 14.32 3.63 2.07
N ARG A 283 14.07 2.88 3.14
CA ARG A 283 12.77 2.26 3.42
C ARG A 283 12.12 2.88 4.64
N PHE A 284 10.85 3.22 4.50
CA PHE A 284 10.11 3.96 5.51
C PHE A 284 8.77 3.30 5.82
N VAL A 285 8.34 3.43 7.06
CA VAL A 285 7.07 2.89 7.55
C VAL A 285 6.33 3.94 8.37
N TRP A 286 5.09 4.20 7.99
CA TRP A 286 4.10 4.90 8.78
C TRP A 286 3.53 3.95 9.83
N LYS A 287 3.55 4.36 11.10
CA LYS A 287 2.95 3.63 12.23
C LYS A 287 1.99 4.57 12.99
N GLN A 288 1.02 4.00 13.69
CA GLN A 288 0.15 4.77 14.60
C GLN A 288 1.01 5.59 15.58
N GLY A 289 0.62 6.84 15.81
CA GLY A 289 1.31 7.73 16.74
C GLY A 289 1.05 7.37 18.20
N ASP A 290 -0.21 7.06 18.52
CA ASP A 290 -0.68 6.57 19.82
C ASP A 290 -1.26 5.16 19.65
N PRO A 291 -0.85 4.15 20.43
CA PRO A 291 -1.44 2.82 20.38
C PRO A 291 -2.93 2.76 20.74
N ASN A 292 -3.45 3.78 21.43
CA ASN A 292 -4.82 3.86 21.93
C ASN A 292 -5.71 4.82 21.12
N ASP A 293 -5.14 5.54 20.16
CA ASP A 293 -5.87 6.47 19.30
C ASP A 293 -5.45 6.19 17.85
N ASP A 294 -6.43 5.99 16.97
CA ASP A 294 -6.21 5.94 15.52
C ASP A 294 -5.81 7.32 14.94
N ALA A 295 -5.32 8.21 15.80
CA ALA A 295 -4.97 9.59 15.51
C ALA A 295 -3.94 9.68 14.40
N MET A 296 -4.41 10.26 13.30
CA MET A 296 -3.57 11.03 12.40
C MET A 296 -3.05 12.29 13.13
N PRO A 297 -1.88 12.83 12.76
CA PRO A 297 -0.95 12.30 11.77
C PRO A 297 -0.18 11.05 12.25
N GLU A 298 0.04 10.08 11.36
CA GLU A 298 0.88 8.91 11.66
C GLU A 298 2.34 9.30 11.87
N THR A 299 3.09 8.48 12.61
CA THR A 299 4.52 8.69 12.83
C THR A 299 5.35 7.92 11.79
N LEU A 300 6.31 8.59 11.15
CA LEU A 300 7.23 7.99 10.18
C LEU A 300 8.50 7.50 10.87
N TYR A 301 8.90 6.28 10.54
CA TYR A 301 10.18 5.71 10.90
C TYR A 301 10.90 5.16 9.67
N GLU A 302 12.22 5.05 9.76
CA GLU A 302 13.06 4.33 8.80
C GLU A 302 13.39 2.93 9.33
N TYR A 303 13.45 1.95 8.43
CA TYR A 303 13.81 0.57 8.73
C TYR A 303 14.80 0.00 7.70
N GLN A 304 15.54 -1.04 8.09
CA GLN A 304 16.50 -1.76 7.24
C GLN A 304 16.07 -3.19 6.95
N LYS A 305 15.23 -3.80 7.80
CA LYS A 305 14.73 -5.15 7.57
C LYS A 305 13.30 -5.21 8.01
N ASP A 306 12.54 -5.98 7.26
CA ASP A 306 11.18 -6.34 7.59
C ASP A 306 10.93 -7.79 7.21
N TRP A 307 9.97 -8.40 7.88
CA TRP A 307 9.65 -9.81 7.75
C TRP A 307 8.18 -10.05 8.06
N ALA A 308 7.63 -11.15 7.57
CA ALA A 308 6.26 -11.52 7.91
C ALA A 308 6.13 -11.72 9.43
N LYS A 309 5.06 -11.19 10.03
CA LYS A 309 4.80 -11.40 11.46
C LYS A 309 4.53 -12.89 11.70
N PRO A 310 5.29 -13.56 12.58
CA PRO A 310 5.08 -14.98 12.87
C PRO A 310 3.62 -15.28 13.26
N GLY A 311 3.03 -16.29 12.63
CA GLY A 311 1.63 -16.72 12.87
C GLY A 311 0.55 -15.79 12.30
N SER A 312 0.91 -14.72 11.58
CA SER A 312 -0.09 -13.87 10.92
C SER A 312 -0.61 -14.54 9.66
N ARG A 313 -1.92 -14.79 9.57
CA ARG A 313 -2.61 -15.19 8.32
C ARG A 313 -3.03 -14.00 7.44
N THR A 314 -2.76 -12.77 7.90
CA THR A 314 -3.36 -11.54 7.36
C THR A 314 -2.40 -10.66 6.58
N GLY A 315 -1.13 -11.07 6.40
CA GLY A 315 -0.11 -10.26 5.70
C GLY A 315 0.60 -9.21 6.56
N LYS A 316 0.36 -9.16 7.89
CA LYS A 316 1.06 -8.21 8.78
C LYS A 316 2.58 -8.44 8.74
N ARG A 317 3.36 -7.37 8.71
CA ARG A 317 4.82 -7.42 8.77
C ARG A 317 5.34 -6.83 10.08
N CYS A 318 6.51 -7.31 10.49
CA CYS A 318 7.36 -6.74 11.52
C CYS A 318 8.56 -6.07 10.86
N ASP A 319 9.20 -5.14 11.56
CA ASP A 319 10.37 -4.43 11.06
C ASP A 319 11.31 -4.03 12.20
N ASP A 320 12.53 -3.68 11.83
CA ASP A 320 13.58 -3.20 12.74
C ASP A 320 13.62 -1.67 12.86
N ALA A 321 12.50 -0.98 12.59
CA ALA A 321 12.47 0.48 12.64
C ALA A 321 12.94 1.00 13.99
N LYS A 322 13.94 1.88 13.95
CA LYS A 322 14.51 2.50 15.15
C LYS A 322 13.51 3.50 15.74
N PRO A 323 13.55 3.79 17.05
CA PRO A 323 12.63 4.73 17.71
C PRO A 323 12.87 6.20 17.35
N ILE A 324 13.56 6.46 16.24
CA ILE A 324 13.89 7.79 15.75
C ILE A 324 12.75 8.26 14.85
N LYS A 325 11.94 9.19 15.35
CA LYS A 325 10.82 9.77 14.60
C LYS A 325 11.34 10.72 13.52
N LEU A 326 10.91 10.50 12.29
CA LEU A 326 11.22 11.39 11.16
C LEU A 326 10.11 12.41 10.91
N VAL A 327 8.88 11.94 11.06
CA VAL A 327 7.67 12.75 11.02
C VAL A 327 6.78 12.29 12.15
N TRP A 328 6.16 13.20 12.87
CA TRP A 328 5.17 12.88 13.89
C TRP A 328 4.14 13.98 13.96
N GLY A 329 3.01 13.75 14.62
CA GLY A 329 2.00 14.77 14.78
C GLY A 329 1.31 14.73 16.13
N GLU A 330 0.57 15.80 16.37
CA GLU A 330 -0.27 15.99 17.54
C GLU A 330 -1.70 16.25 17.07
N LYS A 331 -2.65 15.55 17.68
CA LYS A 331 -4.07 15.85 17.54
C LYS A 331 -4.50 16.68 18.75
N ARG A 332 -5.03 17.88 18.51
CA ARG A 332 -5.60 18.73 19.54
C ARG A 332 -7.06 18.99 19.25
N ARG A 333 -7.91 18.73 20.24
CA ARG A 333 -9.34 19.05 20.13
C ARG A 333 -9.55 20.52 20.50
N LYS A 334 -9.98 21.34 19.54
CA LYS A 334 -10.36 22.75 19.78
C LYS A 334 -11.86 22.90 19.59
N GLY A 335 -12.62 22.70 20.66
CA GLY A 335 -14.09 22.69 20.61
C GLY A 335 -14.64 21.44 19.90
N LYS A 336 -15.43 21.66 18.83
CA LYS A 336 -16.00 20.58 17.99
C LYS A 336 -15.10 20.17 16.82
N VAL A 337 -13.96 20.81 16.63
CA VAL A 337 -13.07 20.59 15.48
C VAL A 337 -11.72 20.07 15.96
N ASP A 338 -11.24 19.02 15.32
CA ASP A 338 -9.89 18.51 15.51
C ASP A 338 -8.89 19.39 14.74
N SER A 339 -7.86 19.85 15.43
CA SER A 339 -6.71 20.54 14.87
C SER A 339 -5.52 19.59 14.90
N TYR A 340 -4.80 19.53 13.80
CA TYR A 340 -3.66 18.63 13.65
C TYR A 340 -2.41 19.45 13.44
N THR A 341 -1.36 19.15 14.19
CA THR A 341 -0.03 19.69 13.97
C THR A 341 0.88 18.56 13.52
N ILE A 342 1.69 18.79 12.50
CA ILE A 342 2.66 17.83 11.99
C ILE A 342 4.06 18.41 12.05
N HIS A 343 5.00 17.59 12.46
CA HIS A 343 6.39 17.92 12.69
C HIS A 343 7.27 17.06 11.81
N PHE A 344 8.24 17.70 11.17
CA PHE A 344 9.26 17.08 10.33
C PHE A 344 10.61 17.32 10.95
N ARG A 345 11.39 16.25 11.12
CA ARG A 345 12.74 16.35 11.64
C ARG A 345 13.59 17.31 10.80
N GLY A 346 14.46 18.07 11.46
CA GLY A 346 15.41 18.98 10.80
C GLY A 346 16.30 18.25 9.78
N GLY A 347 16.72 19.00 8.75
CA GLY A 347 17.55 18.47 7.67
C GLY A 347 16.81 17.61 6.64
N MET A 348 15.49 17.49 6.76
CA MET A 348 14.68 16.86 5.72
C MET A 348 14.60 17.75 4.48
N ASP A 349 14.94 17.17 3.33
CA ASP A 349 14.80 17.81 2.03
C ASP A 349 13.36 18.30 1.80
N GLN A 350 13.23 19.40 1.05
CA GLN A 350 11.95 20.03 0.78
C GLN A 350 11.03 19.12 -0.04
N VAL A 351 11.53 18.46 -1.09
CA VAL A 351 10.72 17.58 -1.94
C VAL A 351 10.23 16.39 -1.13
N PHE A 352 11.10 15.78 -0.33
CA PHE A 352 10.70 14.67 0.53
C PHE A 352 9.65 15.10 1.57
N ARG A 353 9.84 16.28 2.18
CA ARG A 353 8.86 16.85 3.12
C ARG A 353 7.50 17.10 2.45
N GLU A 354 7.48 17.57 1.21
CA GLU A 354 6.27 17.80 0.43
C GLU A 354 5.54 16.48 0.13
N ILE A 355 6.26 15.42 -0.26
CA ILE A 355 5.71 14.08 -0.48
C ILE A 355 5.01 13.54 0.78
N LEU A 356 5.70 13.63 1.91
CA LEU A 356 5.20 13.15 3.19
C LEU A 356 4.01 13.98 3.71
N LEU A 357 4.05 15.29 3.47
CA LEU A 357 2.95 16.19 3.82
C LEU A 357 1.71 15.91 2.96
N ALA A 358 1.87 15.75 1.65
CA ALA A 358 0.79 15.37 0.72
C ALA A 358 0.14 14.04 1.13
N SER A 359 0.96 13.03 1.46
CA SER A 359 0.50 11.73 1.97
C SER A 359 -0.37 11.85 3.24
N GLN A 360 0.06 12.66 4.22
CA GLN A 360 -0.70 12.88 5.46
C GLN A 360 -2.00 13.65 5.21
N MET A 361 -1.95 14.68 4.35
CA MET A 361 -3.11 15.50 4.00
C MET A 361 -4.16 14.71 3.20
N ALA A 362 -3.74 13.83 2.28
CA ALA A 362 -4.66 13.00 1.49
C ALA A 362 -5.48 12.04 2.38
N ARG A 363 -4.85 11.43 3.39
CA ARG A 363 -5.54 10.59 4.38
C ARG A 363 -6.57 11.38 5.18
N GLN A 364 -6.19 12.56 5.65
CA GLN A 364 -7.09 13.44 6.41
C GLN A 364 -8.33 13.80 5.59
N VAL A 365 -8.15 14.10 4.29
CA VAL A 365 -9.28 14.35 3.40
C VAL A 365 -10.22 13.14 3.31
N CYS A 366 -9.70 11.92 3.14
CA CYS A 366 -10.54 10.71 3.16
C CYS A 366 -11.36 10.63 4.45
N LEU A 367 -10.73 10.82 5.62
CA LEU A 367 -11.40 10.78 6.91
C LEU A 367 -12.52 11.82 7.05
N PHE A 368 -12.27 13.05 6.59
CA PHE A 368 -13.29 14.10 6.66
C PHE A 368 -14.48 13.85 5.76
N THR A 369 -14.29 13.24 4.59
CA THR A 369 -15.39 12.93 3.68
C THR A 369 -16.37 11.91 4.25
N ALA A 370 -15.98 11.07 5.21
CA ALA A 370 -16.88 10.11 5.87
C ALA A 370 -17.59 10.65 7.13
N MET A 371 -17.19 11.82 7.65
CA MET A 371 -17.79 12.43 8.84
C MET A 371 -18.81 13.54 8.53
N GLY A 372 -19.09 13.79 7.23
CA GLY A 372 -19.95 14.86 6.72
C GLY A 372 -21.39 14.45 6.48
#